data_AF-A0A6J7GY67-F1
#
_entry.id   AF-A0A6J7GY67-F1
#
_cell.length_a   1.000
_cell.length_b   1.000
_cell.length_c   1.000
_cell.angle_alpha   90.00
_cell.angle_beta   90.00
_cell.angle_gamma   90.00
#
_symmetry.space_group_name_H-M   'P 1'
#
loop_
_entity.id
_entity.type
_entity.pdbx_description
1 polymer ?
#
loop_
_entity_poly.entity_id
_entity_poly.type
_entity_poly.pdbx_seq_one_letter_code
_entity_poly.pdbx_strand_id
1 'polypeptide(L)'
;MADADVDGQHISTLLMTLLFRFMRPLIENGHVYLAMPPLYKLKWSRGEPDFAYSDRERDGLLEAGIANKRKINVEDGVQRYKGLGEMNAKELWETTMDPAVRVLRLVTLDDAAAADELFSVLMGEDVSARRSFIARNAKDVRFLDV
;
A
#
# COMPACT_ATOMS: atom_id res chain seq x y z
N MET A 1 1.37 -7.26 -6.11
CA MET A 1 2.28 -6.23 -5.59
C MET A 1 2.34 -5.13 -6.64
N ALA A 2 2.15 -3.89 -6.24
CA ALA A 2 2.19 -2.71 -7.11
C ALA A 2 2.89 -1.57 -6.35
N ASP A 3 3.21 -0.49 -7.05
CA ASP A 3 3.85 0.68 -6.45
C ASP A 3 2.95 1.31 -5.37
N ALA A 4 3.58 2.04 -4.44
CA ALA A 4 2.87 2.68 -3.32
C ALA A 4 2.15 3.98 -3.72
N ASP A 5 2.27 4.39 -4.98
CA ASP A 5 1.71 5.62 -5.52
C ASP A 5 0.25 5.44 -6.00
N VAL A 6 -0.30 6.52 -6.56
CA VAL A 6 -1.69 6.56 -7.05
C VAL A 6 -1.91 5.62 -8.25
N ASP A 7 -0.88 5.42 -9.06
CA ASP A 7 -0.95 4.56 -10.25
C ASP A 7 -0.92 3.07 -9.83
N GLY A 8 -0.13 2.71 -8.82
CA GLY A 8 -0.15 1.38 -8.21
C GLY A 8 -1.50 1.04 -7.57
N GLN A 9 -2.17 2.02 -6.96
CA GLN A 9 -3.54 1.85 -6.46
C GLN A 9 -4.57 1.67 -7.59
N HIS A 10 -4.40 2.37 -8.70
CA HIS A 10 -5.24 2.20 -9.87
C HIS A 10 -5.07 0.80 -10.49
N ILE A 11 -3.84 0.33 -10.67
CA ILE A 11 -3.53 -1.04 -11.13
C ILE A 11 -4.13 -2.08 -10.18
N SER A 12 -4.02 -1.86 -8.87
CA SER A 12 -4.59 -2.75 -7.86
C SER A 12 -6.11 -2.87 -8.03
N THR A 13 -6.81 -1.76 -8.25
CA THR A 13 -8.27 -1.75 -8.50
C THR A 13 -8.63 -2.52 -9.78
N LEU A 14 -7.86 -2.35 -10.85
CA LEU A 14 -8.05 -3.08 -12.12
C LEU A 14 -7.89 -4.60 -11.92
N LEU A 15 -6.82 -5.02 -11.23
CA LEU A 15 -6.57 -6.43 -10.92
C LEU A 15 -7.63 -7.01 -9.97
N MET A 16 -8.07 -6.25 -8.97
CA MET A 16 -9.17 -6.67 -8.09
C MET A 16 -10.47 -6.86 -8.87
N THR A 17 -10.76 -5.98 -9.83
CA THR A 17 -11.91 -6.12 -10.71
C THR A 17 -11.81 -7.40 -11.55
N LEU A 18 -10.65 -7.67 -12.14
CA LEU A 18 -10.39 -8.91 -12.88
C LEU A 18 -10.63 -10.14 -12.00
N LEU A 19 -10.04 -10.18 -10.80
CA LEU A 19 -10.20 -11.31 -9.88
C LEU A 19 -11.65 -11.48 -9.44
N PHE A 20 -12.33 -10.40 -9.07
CA PHE A 20 -13.72 -10.46 -8.62
C PHE A 20 -14.69 -10.92 -9.72
N ARG A 21 -14.46 -10.53 -10.98
CA ARG A 21 -15.32 -10.86 -12.12
C ARG A 21 -15.08 -12.27 -12.66
N PHE A 22 -13.82 -12.71 -12.74
CA PHE A 22 -13.46 -13.95 -13.43
C PHE A 22 -12.98 -15.07 -12.51
N MET A 23 -12.51 -14.74 -11.32
CA MET A 23 -11.85 -15.68 -10.39
C MET A 23 -12.28 -15.45 -8.95
N ARG A 24 -13.57 -15.14 -8.74
CA ARG A 24 -14.13 -14.82 -7.41
C ARG A 24 -13.76 -15.80 -6.30
N PRO A 25 -13.73 -17.14 -6.54
CA PRO A 25 -13.35 -18.09 -5.50
C PRO A 25 -11.94 -17.88 -4.92
N LEU A 26 -11.03 -17.18 -5.63
CA LEU A 26 -9.72 -16.85 -5.07
C LEU A 26 -9.82 -15.81 -3.95
N ILE A 27 -10.76 -14.87 -4.06
CA ILE A 27 -11.00 -13.85 -3.03
C ILE A 27 -11.74 -14.50 -1.85
N GLU A 28 -12.81 -15.25 -2.12
CA GLU A 28 -13.65 -15.90 -1.10
C GLU A 28 -12.86 -16.90 -0.24
N ASN A 29 -11.94 -17.65 -0.85
CA ASN A 29 -11.10 -18.63 -0.14
C ASN A 29 -9.82 -18.02 0.47
N GLY A 30 -9.67 -16.69 0.46
CA GLY A 30 -8.55 -16.00 1.12
C GLY A 30 -7.18 -16.22 0.47
N HIS A 31 -7.14 -16.33 -0.85
CA HIS A 31 -5.89 -16.50 -1.61
C HIS A 31 -5.33 -15.18 -2.16
N VAL A 32 -6.07 -14.08 -2.06
CA VAL A 32 -5.69 -12.79 -2.63
C VAL A 32 -5.12 -11.87 -1.55
N TYR A 33 -3.90 -11.38 -1.79
CA TYR A 33 -3.18 -10.51 -0.86
C TYR A 33 -2.65 -9.27 -1.59
N LEU A 34 -2.63 -8.14 -0.87
CA LEU A 34 -1.94 -6.92 -1.26
C LEU A 34 -0.66 -6.79 -0.44
N ALA A 35 0.48 -6.85 -1.12
CA ALA A 35 1.76 -6.54 -0.51
C ALA A 35 1.89 -5.03 -0.31
N MET A 36 2.39 -4.63 0.87
CA MET A 36 2.62 -3.24 1.22
C MET A 36 4.12 -2.94 1.13
N PRO A 37 4.60 -2.26 0.07
CA PRO A 37 5.99 -1.82 0.01
C PRO A 37 6.30 -0.69 0.99
N PRO A 38 7.56 -0.57 1.44
CA PRO A 38 7.98 0.52 2.31
C PRO A 38 7.96 1.85 1.54
N LEU A 39 7.63 2.92 2.26
CA LEU A 39 7.66 4.29 1.72
C LEU A 39 9.02 4.95 1.96
N TYR A 40 9.70 4.57 3.03
CA TYR A 40 10.95 5.19 3.46
C TYR A 40 12.01 4.17 3.82
N LYS A 41 13.27 4.55 3.62
CA LYS A 41 14.47 3.89 4.13
C LYS A 41 15.30 4.89 4.92
N LEU A 42 15.51 4.61 6.20
CA LEU A 42 16.34 5.39 7.11
C LEU A 42 17.76 4.81 7.10
N LYS A 43 18.69 5.54 6.48
CA LYS A 43 20.11 5.21 6.35
C LYS A 43 20.90 5.78 7.51
N TRP A 44 21.02 4.99 8.56
CA TRP A 44 21.85 5.33 9.71
C TRP A 44 23.33 5.32 9.35
N SER A 45 24.12 6.21 9.95
CA SER A 45 25.57 6.28 9.74
C SER A 45 26.31 5.02 10.19
N ARG A 46 25.72 4.24 11.09
CA ARG A 46 26.23 2.95 11.58
C ARG A 46 25.07 1.99 11.81
N GLY A 47 25.29 0.72 11.46
CA GLY A 47 24.32 -0.36 11.60
C GLY A 47 23.41 -0.53 10.38
N GLU A 48 22.42 -1.40 10.52
CA GLU A 48 21.45 -1.69 9.45
C GLU A 48 20.47 -0.52 9.24
N PRO A 49 19.97 -0.32 8.01
CA PRO A 49 18.92 0.64 7.73
C PRO A 49 17.57 0.17 8.29
N ASP A 50 16.70 1.11 8.65
CA ASP A 50 15.30 0.79 8.97
C ASP A 50 14.40 1.14 7.78
N PHE A 51 13.28 0.44 7.66
CA PHE A 51 12.25 0.69 6.65
C PHE A 51 10.96 1.14 7.32
N ALA A 52 10.27 2.11 6.73
CA ALA A 52 8.99 2.59 7.24
C ALA A 52 7.92 2.54 6.16
N TYR A 53 6.70 2.15 6.55
CA TYR A 53 5.53 1.97 5.67
C TYR A 53 4.51 3.11 5.81
N SER A 54 4.77 4.08 6.71
CA SER A 54 3.96 5.29 6.89
C SER A 54 4.81 6.47 7.36
N ASP A 55 4.27 7.69 7.21
CA ASP A 55 4.90 8.91 7.73
C ASP A 55 5.05 8.85 9.26
N ARG A 56 4.02 8.35 9.95
CA ARG A 56 4.03 8.18 11.40
C ARG A 56 5.12 7.23 11.87
N GLU A 57 5.30 6.12 11.16
CA GLU A 57 6.33 5.14 11.47
C GLU A 57 7.73 5.69 11.20
N ARG A 58 7.92 6.43 10.10
CA ARG A 58 9.19 7.12 9.81
C ARG A 58 9.58 8.04 10.96
N ASP A 59 8.64 8.88 11.42
CA ASP A 59 8.89 9.85 12.49
C ASP A 59 9.21 9.15 13.81
N GLY A 60 8.47 8.10 14.16
CA GLY A 60 8.74 7.29 15.34
C GLY A 60 10.10 6.58 15.30
N LEU A 61 10.48 5.98 14.17
CA LEU A 61 11.78 5.33 13.98
C LEU A 61 12.93 6.34 14.05
N LEU A 62 12.72 7.54 13.50
CA LEU A 62 13.69 8.62 13.55
C LEU A 62 13.93 9.07 15.00
N GLU A 63 12.86 9.36 15.75
CA GLU A 63 12.92 9.73 17.16
C GLU A 63 13.58 8.64 18.01
N ALA A 64 13.17 7.38 17.84
CA ALA A 64 13.74 6.25 18.55
C ALA A 64 15.22 6.05 18.23
N GLY A 65 15.64 6.21 16.98
CA GLY A 65 17.04 6.10 16.58
C GLY A 65 17.90 7.20 17.20
N ILE A 66 17.41 8.45 17.21
CA ILE A 66 18.11 9.58 17.85
C ILE A 66 18.21 9.36 19.36
N ALA A 67 17.14 8.91 20.02
CA ALA A 67 17.15 8.58 21.45
C ALA A 67 18.20 7.49 21.78
N ASN A 68 18.38 6.52 20.88
CA ASN A 68 19.39 5.47 20.97
C ASN A 68 20.79 5.92 20.49
N LYS A 69 21.04 7.23 20.34
CA LYS A 69 22.31 7.82 19.90
C LYS A 69 22.77 7.36 18.51
N ARG A 70 21.86 6.87 17.67
CA ARG A 70 22.14 6.65 16.24
C ARG A 70 22.22 8.00 15.55
N LYS A 71 23.04 8.08 14.52
CA LYS A 71 23.20 9.28 13.69
C LYS A 71 22.69 8.98 12.29
N ILE A 72 22.04 9.96 11.68
CA ILE A 72 21.55 9.90 10.31
C ILE A 72 22.02 11.18 9.60
N ASN A 73 22.38 11.08 8.32
CA ASN A 73 22.70 12.27 7.57
C ASN A 73 21.41 13.08 7.32
N VAL A 74 21.44 14.39 7.57
CA VAL A 74 20.25 15.24 7.44
C VAL A 74 19.86 15.44 5.98
N GLU A 75 20.83 15.42 5.06
CA GLU A 75 20.57 15.64 3.63
C GLU A 75 20.09 14.36 2.91
N ASP A 76 20.79 13.24 3.08
CA ASP A 76 20.53 11.99 2.32
C ASP A 76 20.12 10.79 3.18
N GLY A 77 19.94 10.99 4.48
CA GLY A 77 19.72 9.90 5.42
C GLY A 77 18.33 9.28 5.31
N VAL A 78 17.32 10.02 4.85
CA VAL A 78 15.97 9.49 4.65
C VAL A 78 15.69 9.40 3.15
N GLN A 79 15.79 8.19 2.62
CA GLN A 79 15.40 7.91 1.23
C GLN A 79 13.89 7.64 1.19
N ARG A 80 13.18 8.28 0.28
CA ARG A 80 11.78 8.00 -0.03
C ARG A 80 11.70 7.18 -1.30
N TYR A 81 10.99 6.06 -1.27
CA TYR A 81 10.66 5.28 -2.45
C TYR A 81 9.43 5.85 -3.13
N LYS A 82 9.51 6.09 -4.44
CA LYS A 82 8.35 6.47 -5.26
C LYS A 82 7.69 5.27 -5.92
N GLY A 83 8.45 4.21 -6.18
CA GLY A 83 7.97 2.97 -6.76
C GLY A 83 8.93 1.82 -6.49
N LEU A 84 8.48 0.60 -6.78
CA LEU A 84 9.24 -0.63 -6.58
C LEU A 84 10.51 -0.68 -7.43
N GLY A 85 10.52 0.00 -8.58
CA GLY A 85 11.68 0.09 -9.47
C GLY A 85 12.88 0.83 -8.87
N GLU A 86 12.69 1.60 -7.79
CA GLU A 86 13.78 2.27 -7.07
C GLU A 86 14.42 1.36 -6.00
N MET A 87 13.89 0.15 -5.80
CA MET A 87 14.39 -0.83 -4.84
C MET A 87 15.27 -1.87 -5.53
N ASN A 88 16.38 -2.22 -4.89
CA ASN A 88 17.17 -3.35 -5.34
C ASN A 88 16.59 -4.69 -4.85
N ALA A 89 17.09 -5.81 -5.39
CA ALA A 89 16.57 -7.14 -5.07
C ALA A 89 16.64 -7.48 -3.56
N LYS A 90 17.69 -7.04 -2.87
CA LYS A 90 17.86 -7.26 -1.42
C LYS A 90 16.80 -6.49 -0.63
N GLU A 91 16.59 -5.22 -0.96
CA GLU A 91 15.58 -4.37 -0.34
C GLU A 91 14.17 -4.92 -0.56
N LEU A 92 13.86 -5.38 -1.77
CA LEU A 92 12.56 -6.02 -2.05
C LEU A 92 12.37 -7.28 -1.20
N TRP A 93 13.41 -8.12 -1.09
CA TRP A 93 13.32 -9.31 -0.26
C TRP A 93 13.04 -8.96 1.21
N GLU A 94 13.87 -8.11 1.80
CA GLU A 94 13.84 -7.76 3.22
C GLU A 94 12.59 -6.99 3.66
N THR A 95 11.77 -6.51 2.72
CA THR A 95 10.63 -5.64 3.04
C THR A 95 9.28 -6.20 2.56
N THR A 96 9.23 -6.82 1.38
CA THR A 96 7.95 -7.21 0.76
C THR A 96 7.83 -8.71 0.48
N MET A 97 8.93 -9.44 0.37
CA MET A 97 8.88 -10.85 -0.02
C MET A 97 9.19 -11.82 1.12
N ASP A 98 10.08 -11.45 2.06
CA ASP A 98 10.48 -12.30 3.18
C ASP A 98 9.27 -12.60 4.09
N PRO A 99 8.85 -13.87 4.23
CA PRO A 99 7.70 -14.25 5.05
C PRO A 99 7.79 -13.85 6.52
N ALA A 100 8.99 -13.63 7.06
CA ALA A 100 9.19 -13.28 8.46
C ALA A 100 8.87 -11.80 8.76
N VAL A 101 8.99 -10.92 7.77
CA VAL A 101 8.91 -9.46 7.96
C VAL A 101 7.94 -8.75 7.03
N ARG A 102 7.50 -9.40 5.94
CA ARG A 102 6.62 -8.79 4.95
C ARG A 102 5.28 -8.38 5.56
N VAL A 103 4.77 -7.24 5.10
CA VAL A 103 3.44 -6.75 5.44
C VAL A 103 2.48 -7.06 4.30
N LEU A 104 1.54 -7.99 4.55
CA LEU A 104 0.49 -8.37 3.61
C LEU A 104 -0.88 -7.99 4.17
N ARG A 105 -1.75 -7.48 3.30
CA ARG A 105 -3.18 -7.32 3.58
C ARG A 105 -3.97 -8.41 2.86
N LEU A 106 -4.70 -9.23 3.60
CA LEU A 106 -5.63 -10.20 3.02
C LEU A 106 -6.85 -9.46 2.47
N VAL A 107 -7.22 -9.77 1.22
CA VAL A 107 -8.45 -9.23 0.62
C VAL A 107 -9.62 -10.13 1.04
N THR A 108 -10.65 -9.52 1.61
CA THR A 108 -11.87 -10.21 2.05
C THR A 108 -13.07 -9.77 1.22
N LEU A 109 -14.06 -10.65 1.12
CA LEU A 109 -15.37 -10.36 0.51
C LEU A 109 -16.45 -10.65 1.53
N ASP A 110 -17.14 -9.60 1.99
CA ASP A 110 -18.22 -9.71 2.97
C ASP A 110 -19.58 -9.71 2.24
N ASP A 111 -20.02 -8.55 1.74
CA ASP A 111 -21.23 -8.44 0.92
C ASP A 111 -20.89 -8.48 -0.58
N ALA A 112 -21.21 -9.61 -1.21
CA ALA A 112 -21.01 -9.83 -2.63
C ALA A 112 -21.88 -8.93 -3.52
N ALA A 113 -23.08 -8.54 -3.08
CA ALA A 113 -23.99 -7.69 -3.84
C ALA A 113 -23.52 -6.23 -3.78
N ALA A 114 -23.18 -5.74 -2.59
CA ALA A 114 -22.62 -4.39 -2.43
C ALA A 114 -21.28 -4.22 -3.18
N ALA A 115 -20.42 -5.25 -3.14
CA ALA A 115 -19.18 -5.24 -3.91
C ALA A 115 -19.45 -5.18 -5.42
N ASP A 116 -20.44 -5.91 -5.92
CA ASP A 116 -20.80 -5.91 -7.34
C ASP A 116 -21.31 -4.54 -7.82
N GLU A 117 -22.16 -3.90 -7.01
CA GLU A 117 -22.64 -2.53 -7.25
C GLU A 117 -21.46 -1.56 -7.29
N LEU A 118 -20.58 -1.62 -6.30
CA LEU A 118 -19.40 -0.73 -6.21
C LEU A 118 -18.47 -0.90 -7.41
N PHE A 119 -18.15 -2.15 -7.81
CA PHE A 119 -17.34 -2.39 -9.00
C PHE A 119 -18.03 -1.88 -10.27
N SER A 120 -19.35 -2.00 -10.37
CA SER A 120 -20.10 -1.52 -11.53
C SER A 120 -20.09 0.01 -11.62
N VAL A 121 -20.22 0.72 -10.50
CA VAL A 121 -20.14 2.19 -10.45
C VAL A 121 -18.73 2.69 -10.77
N LEU A 122 -17.70 2.07 -10.19
CA LEU A 122 -16.32 2.54 -10.33
C LEU A 122 -15.67 2.14 -11.66
N MET A 123 -16.01 0.98 -12.20
CA MET A 123 -15.33 0.38 -13.35
C MET A 123 -16.22 0.19 -14.58
N GLY A 124 -17.54 0.42 -14.46
CA GLY A 124 -18.50 0.30 -15.56
C GLY A 124 -18.51 1.51 -16.50
N GLU A 125 -19.27 1.45 -17.58
CA GLU A 125 -19.25 2.45 -18.66
C GLU A 125 -19.94 3.78 -18.30
N ASP A 126 -20.76 3.82 -17.24
CA ASP A 126 -21.48 5.02 -16.81
C ASP A 126 -20.55 6.03 -16.12
N VAL A 127 -20.07 6.98 -16.92
CA VAL A 127 -19.22 8.08 -16.47
C VAL A 127 -19.93 9.00 -15.48
N SER A 128 -21.25 9.18 -15.61
CA SER A 128 -22.03 10.09 -14.76
C SER A 128 -22.17 9.53 -13.34
N ALA A 129 -22.49 8.24 -13.24
CA ALA A 129 -22.54 7.52 -11.97
C ALA A 129 -21.19 7.59 -11.25
N ARG A 130 -20.10 7.26 -11.97
CA ARG A 130 -18.75 7.31 -11.42
C ARG A 130 -18.35 8.70 -10.92
N ARG A 131 -18.60 9.74 -11.73
CA ARG A 131 -18.29 11.12 -11.36
C ARG A 131 -19.04 11.54 -10.10
N SER A 132 -20.32 11.22 -10.02
CA SER A 132 -21.17 11.56 -8.87
C SER A 132 -20.71 10.84 -7.61
N PHE A 133 -20.35 9.56 -7.73
CA PHE A 133 -19.80 8.77 -6.63
C PHE A 133 -18.48 9.37 -6.09
N ILE A 134 -17.54 9.71 -6.98
CA ILE A 134 -16.26 10.30 -6.57
C ILE A 134 -16.49 11.66 -5.89
N ALA A 135 -17.30 12.53 -6.49
CA ALA A 135 -17.57 13.86 -5.92
C ALA A 135 -18.22 13.80 -4.54
N ARG A 136 -19.09 12.80 -4.32
CA ARG A 136 -19.78 12.59 -3.04
C ARG A 136 -18.85 12.06 -1.95
N ASN A 137 -18.01 11.07 -2.27
CA ASN A 137 -17.27 10.32 -1.24
C ASN A 137 -15.82 10.78 -1.06
N ALA A 138 -15.20 11.46 -2.04
CA ALA A 138 -13.78 11.82 -1.99
C ALA A 138 -13.39 12.73 -0.81
N LYS A 139 -14.33 13.52 -0.28
CA LYS A 139 -14.07 14.40 0.87
C LYS A 139 -13.94 13.64 2.19
N ASP A 140 -14.63 12.49 2.28
CA ASP A 140 -14.82 11.75 3.52
C ASP A 140 -13.85 10.56 3.65
N VAL A 141 -13.00 10.31 2.65
CA VAL A 141 -12.05 9.18 2.62
C VAL A 141 -11.10 9.15 3.83
N ARG A 142 -10.83 10.29 4.45
CA ARG A 142 -9.97 10.38 5.66
C ARG A 142 -10.65 9.85 6.93
N PHE A 143 -11.96 9.62 6.88
CA PHE A 143 -12.77 9.21 8.03
C PHE A 143 -13.26 7.76 7.92
N LEU A 144 -12.80 6.99 6.92
CA LEU A 144 -13.21 5.59 6.76
C LEU A 144 -12.73 4.69 7.90
N ASP A 145 -11.57 5.03 8.49
CA ASP A 145 -10.90 4.23 9.53
C ASP A 145 -10.65 5.01 10.84
N VAL A 146 -11.46 6.06 11.12
CA VAL A 146 -11.35 6.89 12.35
C VAL A 146 -11.99 6.21 13.56
#